data_AF-A0A2A2XZY8-F1
#
_entry.id   AF-A0A2A2XZY8-F1
#
_cell.length_a   1.000
_cell.length_b   1.000
_cell.length_c   1.000
_cell.angle_alpha   90.00
_cell.angle_beta   90.00
_cell.angle_gamma   90.00
#
_symmetry.space_group_name_H-M   'P 1'
#
loop_
_entity.id
_entity.type
_entity.pdbx_description
1 polymer ?
#
loop_
_entity_poly.entity_id
_entity_poly.type
_entity_poly.pdbx_seq_one_letter_code
_entity_poly.pdbx_strand_id
1 'polypeptide(L)' 'MEREGIVLRVHLTEEGNRRFGNLTRDQTGRRIAIVVRGVLVFAPMVMDYIPSGPFEISGKLSKAEAEEIKAVFDKNKNG' A
#
# COMPACT_ATOMS: atom_id res chain seq x y z
N MET A 1 -1.56 6.74 25.83
CA MET A 1 -2.47 6.98 24.69
C MET A 1 -1.76 6.53 23.44
N GLU A 2 -2.17 5.41 22.84
CA GLU A 2 -1.69 5.05 21.50
C GLU A 2 -2.22 6.12 20.55
N ARG A 3 -1.33 6.78 19.80
CA ARG A 3 -1.77 7.67 18.73
C ARG A 3 -2.37 6.79 17.63
N GLU A 4 -3.68 6.85 17.44
CA GLU A 4 -4.33 6.32 16.25
C GLU A 4 -3.75 7.06 15.03
N GLY A 5 -2.91 6.36 14.27
CA GLY A 5 -2.36 6.88 13.03
C GLY A 5 -3.42 6.87 11.93
N ILE A 6 -3.23 7.71 10.92
CA ILE A 6 -4.07 7.64 9.72
C ILE A 6 -3.82 6.31 9.01
N VAL A 7 -4.89 5.65 8.59
CA VAL A 7 -4.83 4.44 7.76
C VAL A 7 -5.29 4.82 6.36
N LEU A 8 -4.51 4.43 5.35
CA LEU A 8 -4.87 4.63 3.95
C LEU A 8 -5.40 3.32 3.35
N ARG A 9 -6.57 3.39 2.71
CA ARG A 9 -7.17 2.27 1.97
C ARG A 9 -6.90 2.43 0.48
N VAL A 10 -6.06 1.55 -0.07
CA VAL A 10 -5.62 1.62 -1.47
C VAL A 10 -6.44 0.67 -2.32
N HIS A 11 -7.01 1.18 -3.42
CA HIS A 11 -7.74 0.38 -4.39
C HIS A 11 -6.90 0.27 -5.67
N LEU A 12 -6.58 -0.96 -6.06
CA LEU A 12 -5.90 -1.25 -7.32
C LEU A 12 -6.93 -1.55 -8.42
N THR A 13 -6.47 -1.50 -9.68
CA THR A 13 -7.22 -2.05 -10.81
C THR A 13 -7.41 -3.56 -10.65
N GLU A 14 -8.31 -4.16 -11.44
CA GLU A 14 -8.51 -5.61 -11.43
C GLU A 14 -7.22 -6.38 -11.73
N GLU A 15 -6.49 -5.98 -12.77
CA GLU A 15 -5.18 -6.55 -13.07
C GLU A 15 -4.19 -6.36 -11.92
N GLY A 16 -4.19 -5.18 -11.30
CA GLY A 16 -3.37 -4.86 -10.13
C GLY A 16 -3.66 -5.79 -8.96
N ASN A 17 -4.94 -6.02 -8.63
CA ASN A 17 -5.36 -6.95 -7.60
C ASN A 17 -4.89 -8.38 -7.88
N ARG A 18 -5.03 -8.87 -9.12
CA ARG A 18 -4.57 -10.21 -9.49
C ARG A 18 -3.06 -10.37 -9.32
N ARG A 19 -2.27 -9.38 -9.77
CA ARG A 19 -0.80 -9.40 -9.64
C ARG A 19 -0.38 -9.28 -8.17
N PHE A 20 -1.02 -8.40 -7.42
CA PHE A 20 -0.74 -8.18 -5.99
C PHE A 20 -1.12 -9.40 -5.13
N GLY A 21 -2.22 -10.08 -5.45
CA GLY A 21 -2.61 -11.32 -4.77
C GLY A 21 -1.58 -12.42 -4.95
N ASN A 22 -1.12 -12.68 -6.18
CA ASN A 22 -0.05 -13.65 -6.41
C ASN A 22 1.22 -13.28 -5.62
N LEU A 23 1.59 -12.00 -5.62
CA LEU A 23 2.77 -11.52 -4.91
C LEU A 23 2.67 -11.72 -3.39
N THR A 24 1.53 -11.37 -2.78
CA THR A 24 1.35 -11.49 -1.32
C THR A 24 1.26 -12.94 -0.85
N ARG A 25 0.68 -13.83 -1.67
CA ARG A 25 0.70 -15.28 -1.42
C ARG A 25 2.13 -15.82 -1.35
N ASP A 26 2.99 -15.38 -2.26
CA ASP A 26 4.33 -15.95 -2.42
C ASP A 26 5.36 -15.30 -1.47
N GLN A 27 5.03 -14.16 -0.86
CA GLN A 27 5.95 -13.34 -0.04
C GLN A 27 5.45 -13.10 1.40
N THR A 28 4.55 -13.93 1.92
CA THR A 28 4.12 -13.85 3.33
C THR A 28 5.32 -13.87 4.29
N GLY A 29 5.31 -12.99 5.29
CA GLY A 29 6.41 -12.81 6.26
C GLY A 29 7.57 -11.95 5.75
N ARG A 30 7.49 -11.41 4.53
CA ARG A 30 8.55 -10.56 3.94
C ARG A 30 8.08 -9.11 3.79
N ARG A 31 9.04 -8.19 3.71
CA ARG A 31 8.75 -6.79 3.39
C ARG A 31 8.68 -6.60 1.88
N ILE A 32 7.61 -5.97 1.41
CA ILE A 32 7.45 -5.58 0.01
C ILE A 32 7.58 -4.07 -0.09
N ALA A 33 8.51 -3.58 -0.92
CA ALA A 33 8.62 -2.15 -1.19
C ALA A 33 7.54 -1.69 -2.18
N ILE A 34 6.80 -0.64 -1.82
CA ILE A 34 5.93 0.11 -2.71
C ILE A 34 6.72 1.30 -3.22
N VAL A 35 7.10 1.25 -4.50
CA VAL A 35 7.90 2.28 -5.17
C VAL A 35 7.06 2.91 -6.26
N VAL A 36 7.03 4.24 -6.31
CA VAL A 36 6.33 4.99 -7.36
C VAL A 36 7.25 6.05 -7.93
N ARG A 37 7.47 6.02 -9.25
CA ARG A 37 8.41 6.90 -9.97
C ARG A 37 9.81 6.91 -9.35
N GLY A 38 10.28 5.75 -8.91
CA GLY A 38 11.61 5.58 -8.30
C GLY A 38 11.71 6.02 -6.83
N VAL A 39 10.63 6.56 -6.25
CA VAL A 39 10.59 6.93 -4.83
C VAL A 39 10.01 5.79 -4.01
N LEU A 40 10.73 5.36 -2.97
CA LEU A 40 10.22 4.41 -1.99
C LEU A 40 9.15 5.11 -1.14
N VAL A 41 7.90 4.69 -1.30
CA VAL A 41 6.75 5.26 -0.59
C VAL A 41 6.53 4.55 0.74
N PHE A 42 6.61 3.22 0.71
CA PHE A 42 6.32 2.40 1.90
C PHE A 42 6.93 0.99 1.75
N ALA A 43 7.17 0.29 2.85
CA ALA A 43 7.69 -1.09 2.82
C ALA A 43 7.08 -1.98 3.92
N PRO A 44 5.77 -2.32 3.84
CA PRO A 44 5.12 -3.11 4.85
C PRO A 44 5.59 -4.56 4.83
N MET A 45 5.50 -5.21 5.98
CA MET A 45 5.54 -6.67 6.05
C MET A 45 4.21 -7.23 5.56
N VAL A 46 4.25 -8.18 4.63
CA VAL A 46 3.07 -8.94 4.22
C VAL A 46 2.73 -9.92 5.32
N MET A 47 1.61 -9.69 5.99
CA MET A 47 1.16 -10.54 7.08
C MET A 47 0.37 -11.77 6.59
N ASP A 48 -0.41 -11.59 5.53
CA ASP A 48 -1.27 -12.64 4.99
C ASP A 48 -1.47 -12.45 3.47
N TYR A 49 -2.01 -13.48 2.82
CA TYR A 49 -2.43 -13.46 1.43
C TYR A 49 -3.60 -12.49 1.22
N ILE A 50 -3.48 -11.60 0.23
CA ILE A 50 -4.50 -10.61 -0.13
C ILE A 50 -5.03 -10.97 -1.54
N PRO A 51 -6.03 -11.87 -1.65
CA PRO A 51 -6.48 -12.41 -2.95
C PRO A 51 -7.02 -11.33 -3.89
N SER A 52 -7.72 -10.34 -3.34
CA SER A 52 -8.34 -9.25 -4.09
C SER A 52 -8.81 -8.17 -3.13
N GLY A 53 -9.25 -7.05 -3.70
CA GLY A 53 -9.82 -5.94 -2.95
C GLY A 53 -8.77 -4.96 -2.44
N PRO A 54 -9.22 -3.90 -1.77
CA PRO A 54 -8.31 -2.90 -1.26
C PRO A 54 -7.43 -3.45 -0.14
N PHE A 55 -6.21 -2.95 -0.07
CA PHE A 55 -5.33 -3.20 1.07
C PHE A 55 -5.14 -1.93 1.89
N GLU A 56 -4.74 -2.12 3.14
CA GLU A 56 -4.54 -1.02 4.08
C GLU A 56 -3.04 -0.76 4.28
N ILE A 57 -2.67 0.49 4.12
CA ILE A 57 -1.39 1.01 4.58
C ILE A 57 -1.65 1.55 5.99
N SER A 58 -1.28 0.73 6.97
CA SER A 58 -1.41 1.02 8.39
C SER A 58 -0.05 1.29 9.03
N GLY A 59 -0.07 2.01 10.15
CA GLY A 59 1.10 2.53 10.84
C GLY A 59 0.74 3.85 11.50
N LYS A 60 1.58 4.34 12.42
CA LYS A 60 1.35 5.65 13.08
C LYS A 60 1.61 6.83 12.12
N LEU A 61 0.99 6.80 10.94
CA LEU A 61 1.13 7.83 9.91
C LEU A 61 0.59 9.15 10.45
N SER A 62 1.40 10.19 10.29
CA SER A 62 0.97 11.57 10.40
C SER A 62 0.11 11.97 9.20
N LYS A 63 -0.62 13.08 9.33
CA LYS A 63 -1.39 13.68 8.24
C LYS A 63 -0.54 14.02 7.03
N ALA A 64 0.66 14.58 7.25
CA ALA A 64 1.57 14.94 6.16
C ALA A 64 2.02 13.71 5.37
N GLU A 65 2.45 12.64 6.06
CA GLU A 65 2.83 11.37 5.41
C GLU A 65 1.66 10.77 4.61
N ALA A 66 0.45 10.79 5.19
CA ALA A 66 -0.73 10.28 4.50
C ALA A 66 -1.08 11.08 3.22
N GLU A 67 -0.93 12.41 3.26
CA GLU A 67 -1.14 13.30 2.11
C GLU A 67 -0.09 13.09 1.02
N GLU A 68 1.18 12.91 1.38
CA GLU A 68 2.27 12.61 0.44
C GLU A 68 2.02 11.28 -0.29
N ILE A 69 1.70 10.22 0.47
CA ILE A 69 1.38 8.90 -0.09
C ILE A 69 0.18 9.04 -1.04
N LYS A 70 -0.90 9.70 -0.60
CA LYS A 70 -2.10 9.92 -1.43
C LYS A 70 -1.77 10.65 -2.74
N ALA A 71 -0.97 11.71 -2.69
CA ALA A 71 -0.59 12.48 -3.88
C ALA A 71 0.16 11.64 -4.91
N VAL A 72 0.98 10.69 -4.45
CA VAL A 72 1.72 9.76 -5.31
C VAL A 72 0.78 8.78 -6.03
N PHE A 73 -0.23 8.25 -5.35
CA PHE A 73 -1.22 7.35 -5.95
C PHE A 73 -2.20 8.08 -6.89
N ASP A 74 -2.71 9.26 -6.52
CA ASP A 74 -3.70 9.98 -7.34
C ASP A 74 -3.10 10.52 -8.66
N LYS A 75 -1.81 10.90 -8.68
CA LYS A 75 -1.11 11.32 -9.90
C LYS A 75 -0.93 10.19 -10.94
N ASN A 76 -1.29 8.95 -10.61
CA ASN A 76 -1.29 7.80 -11.52
C ASN A 76 -2.67 7.49 -12.14
N LYS A 77 -3.74 8.23 -11.80
CA LYS A 77 -5.08 8.05 -12.42
C LYS A 77 -5.20 8.66 -13.83
N ASN A 78 -4.17 9.32 -14.34
CA ASN A 78 -4.15 9.97 -15.66
C ASN A 78 -3.29 9.22 -16.70
N GLY A 79 -3.10 7.91 -16.52
CA GLY A 79 -2.41 7.05 -17.48
C GLY A 79 -3.39 6.29 -18.35
#